data_AF-A0A076MVM9-F1
#
_entry.id   AF-A0A076MVM9-F1
#
_cell.length_a   1.000
_cell.length_b   1.000
_cell.length_c   1.000
_cell.angle_alpha   90.00
_cell.angle_beta   90.00
_cell.angle_gamma   90.00
#
_symmetry.space_group_name_H-M   'P 1'
#
loop_
_entity.id
_entity.type
_entity.pdbx_description
1 polymer ?
#
loop_
_entity_poly.entity_id
_entity_poly.type
_entity_poly.pdbx_seq_one_letter_code
_entity_poly.pdbx_strand_id
1 'polypeptide(L)'
;MMQAPGGPDEDRDGGFAHGGWAVPFTGERVLELTLEFDRGAGALLLGRKTYEEFAAAWPLADDPFVDVVNGLPKFVASRTLTGVGWRNCTLVRGRRRGGG
;
A
#
# COMPACT_ATOMS: atom_id res chain seq x y z
N MET A 1 -7.20 -2.72 -10.26
CA MET A 1 -7.66 -2.44 -8.88
C MET A 1 -7.91 -3.80 -8.24
N MET A 2 -7.34 -4.06 -7.06
CA MET A 2 -7.70 -5.23 -6.24
C MET A 2 -8.31 -4.71 -4.94
N GLN A 3 -9.42 -5.32 -4.50
CA GLN A 3 -10.17 -4.91 -3.31
C GLN A 3 -10.13 -6.04 -2.27
N ALA A 4 -9.72 -5.72 -1.05
CA ALA A 4 -9.55 -6.63 0.09
C ALA A 4 -8.91 -8.01 -0.21
N PRO A 5 -7.79 -8.11 -0.95
CA PRO A 5 -7.13 -9.39 -1.17
C PRO A 5 -6.53 -10.03 0.09
N GLY A 6 -6.11 -9.23 1.07
CA GLY A 6 -5.35 -9.67 2.24
C GLY A 6 -6.24 -10.01 3.43
N GLY A 7 -6.71 -9.01 4.16
CA GLY A 7 -7.46 -9.23 5.40
C GLY A 7 -8.96 -9.48 5.14
N PRO A 8 -9.64 -10.33 5.93
CA PRO A 8 -11.10 -10.45 5.86
C PRO A 8 -11.83 -9.12 6.14
N ASP A 9 -11.18 -8.23 6.88
CA ASP A 9 -11.70 -6.93 7.30
C ASP A 9 -10.99 -5.72 6.66
N GLU A 10 -10.14 -5.95 5.65
CA GLU A 10 -9.34 -4.91 4.98
C GLU A 10 -10.21 -3.82 4.34
N ASP A 11 -11.39 -4.19 3.83
CA ASP A 11 -12.31 -3.22 3.25
C ASP A 11 -13.77 -3.55 3.56
N ARG A 12 -14.28 -3.00 4.68
CA ARG A 12 -15.71 -3.03 5.03
C ARG A 12 -16.49 -1.83 4.50
N ASP A 13 -15.82 -0.89 3.82
CA ASP A 13 -16.49 0.31 3.32
C ASP A 13 -17.46 -0.06 2.18
N GLY A 14 -18.63 0.57 2.15
CA GLY A 14 -19.63 0.36 1.08
C GLY A 14 -20.36 -0.98 1.12
N GLY A 15 -20.25 -1.77 2.21
CA GLY A 15 -20.98 -3.03 2.37
C GLY A 15 -20.31 -4.23 1.69
N PHE A 16 -19.02 -4.13 1.35
CA PHE A 16 -18.26 -5.25 0.81
C PHE A 16 -18.04 -6.33 1.88
N ALA A 17 -18.45 -7.57 1.61
CA ALA A 17 -18.49 -8.66 2.59
C ALA A 17 -17.45 -9.78 2.36
N HIS A 18 -16.60 -9.65 1.34
CA HIS A 18 -15.75 -10.74 0.86
C HIS A 18 -14.26 -10.36 0.82
N GLY A 19 -13.66 -10.16 2.00
CA GLY A 19 -12.22 -9.93 2.15
C GLY A 19 -11.40 -11.21 2.27
N GLY A 20 -10.08 -11.08 2.07
CA GLY A 20 -9.08 -12.12 2.32
C GLY A 20 -9.04 -13.26 1.32
N TRP A 21 -9.59 -13.04 0.13
CA TRP A 21 -9.67 -14.06 -0.91
C TRP A 21 -8.29 -14.52 -1.43
N ALA A 22 -7.23 -13.70 -1.29
CA ALA A 22 -5.91 -14.07 -1.79
C ALA A 22 -5.11 -14.93 -0.81
N VAL A 23 -5.46 -14.93 0.49
CA VAL A 23 -4.73 -15.66 1.55
C VAL A 23 -4.50 -17.14 1.22
N PRO A 24 -5.49 -17.91 0.72
CA PRO A 24 -5.30 -19.30 0.37
C PRO A 24 -4.32 -19.55 -0.79
N PHE A 25 -3.93 -18.51 -1.53
CA PHE A 25 -3.12 -18.59 -2.75
C PHE A 25 -1.70 -18.02 -2.57
N THR A 26 -1.22 -17.87 -1.33
CA THR A 26 0.08 -17.26 -0.97
C THR A 26 1.24 -18.27 -0.85
N GLY A 27 1.25 -19.33 -1.68
CA GLY A 27 2.30 -20.35 -1.64
C GLY A 27 3.70 -19.82 -1.97
N GLU A 28 4.75 -20.60 -1.66
CA GLU A 28 6.16 -20.17 -1.77
C GLU A 28 6.54 -19.56 -3.12
N ARG A 29 6.04 -20.12 -4.24
CA ARG A 29 6.33 -19.57 -5.58
C ARG A 29 5.70 -18.19 -5.81
N VAL A 30 4.53 -17.94 -5.24
CA VAL A 30 3.87 -16.63 -5.31
C VAL A 30 4.66 -15.63 -4.48
N LEU A 31 5.09 -16.02 -3.28
CA LEU A 31 5.95 -15.22 -2.41
C LEU A 31 7.26 -14.81 -3.10
N GLU A 32 7.95 -15.75 -3.73
CA GLU A 32 9.19 -15.50 -4.47
C GLU A 32 8.99 -14.50 -5.61
N LEU A 33 7.95 -14.69 -6.42
CA LEU A 33 7.62 -13.79 -7.53
C LEU A 33 7.27 -12.38 -7.03
N THR A 34 6.52 -12.26 -5.95
CA THR A 34 6.20 -10.96 -5.34
C THR A 34 7.48 -10.27 -4.85
N LEU A 35 8.40 -11.00 -4.22
CA LEU A 35 9.69 -10.45 -3.78
C LEU A 35 10.54 -9.96 -4.96
N GLU A 36 10.59 -10.70 -6.06
CA GLU A 36 11.31 -10.29 -7.27
C GLU A 36 10.72 -9.00 -7.86
N PHE A 37 9.39 -8.94 -7.96
CA PHE A 37 8.68 -7.75 -8.44
C PHE A 37 8.95 -6.53 -7.57
N ASP A 38 8.87 -6.69 -6.25
CA ASP A 38 9.07 -5.58 -5.32
C ASP A 38 10.50 -5.07 -5.32
N ARG A 39 11.49 -5.97 -5.42
CA ARG A 39 12.91 -5.58 -5.57
C ARG A 39 13.18 -4.85 -6.89
N GLY A 40 12.42 -5.14 -7.94
CA GLY A 40 12.51 -4.43 -9.22
C GLY A 40 11.83 -3.06 -9.23
N ALA A 41 11.03 -2.73 -8.20
CA ALA A 41 10.28 -1.49 -8.17
C ALA A 41 11.17 -0.28 -7.83
N GLY A 42 10.99 0.82 -8.54
CA GLY A 42 11.71 2.08 -8.24
C GLY A 42 11.04 2.94 -7.15
N ALA A 43 9.74 2.77 -6.94
CA ALA A 43 8.94 3.49 -5.94
C ALA A 43 7.57 2.83 -5.76
N LEU A 44 6.93 3.10 -4.61
CA LEU A 44 5.53 2.77 -4.37
C LEU A 44 4.64 4.00 -4.62
N LEU A 45 3.52 3.82 -5.32
CA LEU A 45 2.46 4.81 -5.45
C LEU A 45 1.25 4.36 -4.63
N LEU A 46 0.92 5.12 -3.60
CA LEU A 46 -0.09 4.75 -2.61
C LEU A 46 -1.25 5.76 -2.61
N GLY A 47 -2.48 5.24 -2.53
CA GLY A 47 -3.63 6.04 -2.13
C GLY A 47 -3.64 6.29 -0.62
N ARG A 48 -4.50 7.20 -0.14
CA ARG A 48 -4.62 7.54 1.29
C ARG A 48 -4.84 6.32 2.20
N LYS A 49 -5.85 5.49 1.92
CA LYS A 49 -6.25 4.37 2.81
C LYS A 49 -5.13 3.34 2.94
N THR A 50 -4.60 2.89 1.80
CA THR A 50 -3.44 2.00 1.74
C THR A 50 -2.23 2.60 2.46
N TYR A 51 -1.98 3.91 2.31
CA TYR A 51 -0.90 4.56 3.05
C TYR A 51 -1.10 4.51 4.57
N GLU A 52 -2.31 4.79 5.07
CA GLU A 52 -2.62 4.76 6.50
C GLU A 52 -2.41 3.36 7.09
N GLU A 53 -2.90 2.32 6.41
CA GLU A 53 -2.72 0.92 6.81
C GLU A 53 -1.25 0.51 6.76
N PHE A 54 -0.55 0.83 5.67
CA PHE A 54 0.85 0.45 5.50
C PHE A 54 1.76 1.17 6.50
N ALA A 55 1.53 2.46 6.74
CA ALA A 55 2.31 3.23 7.70
C ALA A 55 2.10 2.76 9.15
N ALA A 56 0.97 2.13 9.47
CA ALA A 56 0.74 1.52 10.77
C ALA A 56 1.39 0.13 10.92
N ALA A 57 1.47 -0.65 9.84
CA ALA A 57 1.93 -2.04 9.90
C ALA A 57 3.44 -2.20 9.61
N TRP A 58 3.93 -1.65 8.50
CA TRP A 58 5.27 -1.97 7.98
C TRP A 58 6.45 -1.51 8.83
N PRO A 59 6.38 -0.41 9.61
CA PRO A 59 7.47 -0.06 10.54
C PRO A 59 7.71 -1.09 11.65
N LEU A 60 6.71 -1.95 11.92
CA LEU A 60 6.72 -2.94 12.99
C LEU A 60 6.73 -4.38 12.45
N ALA A 61 6.76 -4.56 11.13
CA ALA A 61 6.66 -5.86 10.50
C ALA A 61 7.95 -6.68 10.72
N ASP A 62 7.78 -7.98 10.97
CA ASP A 62 8.84 -8.98 10.93
C ASP A 62 8.55 -9.90 9.74
N ASP A 63 8.92 -9.43 8.55
CA ASP A 63 8.50 -9.99 7.28
C ASP A 63 9.61 -9.83 6.22
N PRO A 64 9.83 -10.80 5.30
CA PRO A 64 10.89 -10.73 4.29
C PRO A 64 10.85 -9.50 3.36
N PHE A 65 9.70 -8.86 3.22
CA PHE A 65 9.50 -7.65 2.42
C PHE A 65 9.80 -6.37 3.18
N VAL A 66 10.00 -6.43 4.51
CA VAL A 66 10.10 -5.24 5.39
C VAL A 66 11.17 -4.26 4.92
N ASP A 67 12.34 -4.76 4.52
CA ASP A 67 13.45 -3.93 4.06
C ASP A 67 13.18 -3.27 2.72
N VAL A 68 12.54 -4.00 1.79
CA VAL A 68 12.16 -3.48 0.48
C VAL A 68 11.11 -2.39 0.64
N VAL A 69 10.02 -2.70 1.34
CA VAL A 69 8.91 -1.77 1.53
C VAL A 69 9.35 -0.54 2.31
N ASN A 70 10.09 -0.68 3.41
CA ASN A 70 10.59 0.48 4.17
C ASN A 70 11.72 1.23 3.43
N GLY A 71 12.45 0.58 2.54
CA GLY A 71 13.55 1.16 1.75
C GLY A 71 13.08 2.04 0.58
N LEU A 72 12.03 1.62 -0.13
CA LEU A 72 11.60 2.30 -1.35
C LEU A 72 11.06 3.73 -1.12
N PRO A 73 11.28 4.66 -2.07
CA PRO A 73 10.51 5.90 -2.16
C PRO A 73 9.01 5.62 -2.25
N LYS A 74 8.20 6.44 -1.58
CA LYS A 74 6.74 6.31 -1.54
C LYS A 74 6.08 7.63 -1.91
N PHE A 75 5.23 7.60 -2.92
CA PHE A 75 4.42 8.75 -3.31
C PHE A 75 2.99 8.52 -2.86
N VAL A 76 2.48 9.39 -1.99
CA VAL A 76 1.14 9.27 -1.43
C VAL A 76 0.22 10.25 -2.15
N ALA A 77 -0.65 9.75 -3.02
CA ALA A 77 -1.64 10.56 -3.69
C ALA A 77 -2.86 10.76 -2.79
N SER A 78 -3.01 11.97 -2.23
CA SER A 78 -4.14 12.30 -1.36
C SER A 78 -4.58 13.75 -1.50
N ARG A 79 -5.88 13.98 -1.33
CA ARG A 79 -6.50 15.33 -1.27
C ARG A 79 -6.78 15.79 0.15
N THR A 80 -6.80 14.86 1.12
CA THR A 80 -7.25 15.12 2.49
C THR A 80 -6.11 15.03 3.51
N LEU A 81 -5.03 14.30 3.21
CA LEU A 81 -3.86 14.26 4.07
C LEU A 81 -3.14 15.61 4.04
N THR A 82 -2.74 16.08 5.22
CA THR A 82 -1.95 17.30 5.39
C THR A 82 -0.45 17.03 5.45
N GLY A 83 -0.05 15.81 5.79
CA GLY A 83 1.34 15.35 5.83
C GLY A 83 1.46 13.83 5.81
N VAL A 84 2.70 13.34 5.75
CA VAL A 84 3.07 11.91 5.79
C VAL A 84 4.29 11.76 6.70
N GLY A 85 4.27 10.77 7.59
CA GLY A 85 5.31 10.56 8.61
C GLY A 85 6.14 9.29 8.44
N TRP A 86 5.77 8.41 7.52
CA TRP A 86 6.49 7.16 7.27
C TRP A 86 7.74 7.44 6.41
N ARG A 87 8.80 6.65 6.63
CA ARG A 87 10.11 6.85 5.99
C ARG A 87 10.00 6.81 4.46
N ASN A 88 10.69 7.75 3.83
CA ASN A 88 10.77 7.92 2.37
C ASN A 88 9.42 8.27 1.70
N CYS A 89 8.47 8.84 2.45
CA CYS A 89 7.19 9.29 1.91
C CYS A 89 7.21 10.74 1.41
N THR A 90 6.61 10.97 0.25
CA THR A 90 6.29 12.29 -0.30
C THR A 90 4.80 12.37 -0.57
N LEU A 91 4.12 13.39 0.00
CA LEU A 91 2.72 13.66 -0.28
C LEU A 91 2.57 14.33 -1.65
N VAL A 92 1.85 13.71 -2.57
CA VAL A 92 1.54 14.23 -3.90
C VAL A 92 0.13 14.80 -3.90
N ARG A 93 0.01 16.11 -4.15
CA ARG A 93 -1.27 16.81 -4.29
C ARG A 93 -1.63 16.97 -5.76
N GLY A 94 -2.89 16.68 -6.11
CA GLY A 94 -3.40 17.00 -7.43
C GLY A 94 -3.45 18.52 -7.65
N ARG A 95 -2.96 19.00 -8.80
CA ARG A 95 -3.23 20.39 -9.22
C ARG A 95 -4.71 20.52 -9.54
N ARG A 96 -5.41 21.42 -8.86
CA ARG A 96 -6.71 21.92 -9.33
C ARG A 96 -6.42 22.86 -10.51
N ARG A 97 -6.91 22.56 -11.71
CA ARG A 97 -7.01 23.60 -12.75
C ARG A 97 -8.05 24.61 -12.25
N GLY A 98 -7.61 25.83 -11.94
CA GLY A 98 -8.52 26.95 -11.73
C GLY A 98 -9.26 27.19 -13.03
N GLY A 99 -10.58 27.08 -13.00
CA GLY A 99 -11.42 27.44 -14.15
C GLY A 99 -11.78 28.93 -14.07
N GLY A 100 -11.74 29.57 -15.24
CA GLY A 100 -12.49 30.78 -15.61
C GLY A 100 -12.09 32.06 -14.91
#